data_AF-A0A956Z4F3-F1
#
_entry.id   AF-A0A956Z4F3-F1
#
_cell.length_a   1.000
_cell.length_b   1.000
_cell.length_c   1.000
_cell.angle_alpha   90.00
_cell.angle_beta   90.00
_cell.angle_gamma   90.00
#
_symmetry.space_group_name_H-M   'P 1'
#
loop_
_entity.id
_entity.type
_entity.pdbx_description
1 polymer ?
#
loop_
_entity_poly.entity_id
_entity_poly.type
_entity_poly.pdbx_seq_one_letter_code
_entity_poly.pdbx_strand_id
1 'polypeptide(L)'
;LEAAMIDGANSWQILTRVVAPANRSAVAALAVYILINTWNQFIWPLLVGGGRVEAYTLTVGVQMYFTNPEGGNRWGSVMAASVLTSLPTILMYLAMRKSILRTFTEGAVKG
;
A
#
# COMPACT_ATOMS: atom_id res chain seq x y z
N LEU A 1 -29.49 2.59 5.23
CA LEU A 1 -29.43 2.02 6.59
C LEU A 1 -30.83 1.84 7.14
N GLU A 2 -31.66 2.88 7.13
CA GLU A 2 -33.07 2.83 7.55
C GLU A 2 -33.87 1.70 6.90
N ALA A 3 -33.73 1.50 5.58
CA ALA A 3 -34.38 0.37 4.87
C ALA A 3 -33.97 -1.02 5.42
N ALA A 4 -32.69 -1.23 5.74
CA ALA A 4 -32.21 -2.51 6.28
C ALA A 4 -32.67 -2.74 7.74
N MET A 5 -32.88 -1.67 8.49
CA MET A 5 -33.47 -1.74 9.83
C MET A 5 -34.96 -2.05 9.78
N ILE A 6 -35.68 -1.48 8.79
CA ILE A 6 -37.09 -1.80 8.52
C ILE A 6 -37.25 -3.26 8.11
N ASP A 7 -36.30 -3.83 7.36
CA ASP A 7 -36.24 -5.25 6.99
C ASP A 7 -35.84 -6.19 8.15
N GLY A 8 -35.63 -5.67 9.37
CA GLY A 8 -35.30 -6.47 10.56
C GLY A 8 -33.87 -7.04 10.57
N ALA A 9 -32.96 -6.51 9.76
CA ALA A 9 -31.58 -6.98 9.73
C ALA A 9 -30.85 -6.66 11.04
N ASN A 10 -30.13 -7.64 11.59
CA ASN A 10 -29.29 -7.42 12.77
C ASN A 10 -28.04 -6.57 12.42
N SER A 11 -27.39 -5.99 13.44
CA SER A 11 -26.24 -5.09 13.24
C SER A 11 -25.09 -5.74 12.45
N TRP A 12 -24.86 -7.04 12.61
CA TRP A 12 -23.83 -7.77 11.87
C TRP A 12 -24.18 -7.94 10.38
N GLN A 13 -25.46 -8.19 10.08
CA GLN A 13 -25.97 -8.26 8.71
C GLN A 13 -25.91 -6.89 8.03
N ILE A 14 -26.23 -5.81 8.74
CA ILE A 14 -26.10 -4.45 8.22
C ILE A 14 -24.63 -4.15 7.89
N LEU A 15 -23.71 -4.47 8.81
CA LEU A 15 -22.28 -4.25 8.60
C LEU A 15 -21.76 -5.00 7.38
N THR A 16 -22.02 -6.31 7.29
CA THR A 16 -21.43 -7.17 6.27
C THR A 16 -22.13 -7.11 4.91
N ARG A 17 -23.45 -6.94 4.87
CA ARG A 17 -24.24 -6.96 3.62
C ARG A 17 -24.58 -5.60 3.05
N VAL A 18 -24.54 -4.54 3.87
CA VAL A 18 -24.88 -3.18 3.41
C VAL A 18 -23.66 -2.28 3.45
N VAL A 19 -23.02 -2.14 4.61
CA VAL A 19 -21.94 -1.15 4.80
C VAL A 19 -20.64 -1.59 4.13
N ALA A 20 -20.19 -2.83 4.34
CA ALA A 20 -18.95 -3.34 3.76
C ALA A 20 -18.92 -3.31 2.21
N PRO A 21 -19.93 -3.83 1.48
CA PRO A 21 -19.92 -3.77 0.02
C PRO A 21 -20.10 -2.35 -0.53
N ALA A 22 -20.83 -1.48 0.17
CA ALA A 22 -20.95 -0.07 -0.22
C ALA A 22 -19.60 0.66 -0.12
N ASN A 23 -18.79 0.33 0.89
CA ASN A 23 -17.48 0.94 1.10
C ASN A 23 -16.32 0.20 0.42
N ARG A 24 -16.56 -0.87 -0.36
CA ARG A 24 -15.50 -1.69 -0.97
C ARG A 24 -14.48 -0.87 -1.75
N SER A 25 -14.92 0.17 -2.46
CA SER A 25 -14.06 1.02 -3.29
C SER A 25 -13.18 1.92 -2.41
N ALA A 26 -13.74 2.48 -1.33
CA ALA A 26 -13.00 3.27 -0.36
C ALA A 26 -11.98 2.42 0.42
N VAL A 27 -12.36 1.21 0.83
CA VAL A 27 -11.46 0.27 1.50
C VAL A 27 -10.32 -0.15 0.56
N ALA A 28 -10.60 -0.41 -0.72
CA ALA A 28 -9.57 -0.71 -1.70
C ALA A 28 -8.58 0.46 -1.87
N ALA A 29 -9.09 1.70 -1.96
CA ALA A 29 -8.29 2.91 -2.02
C ALA A 29 -7.35 3.05 -0.80
N LEU A 30 -7.90 2.87 0.39
CA LEU A 30 -7.14 2.91 1.64
C LEU A 30 -6.08 1.80 1.71
N ALA A 31 -6.43 0.58 1.32
CA ALA A 31 -5.54 -0.58 1.36
C ALA A 31 -4.26 -0.35 0.54
N VAL A 32 -4.40 0.17 -0.68
CA VAL A 32 -3.24 0.48 -1.52
C VAL A 32 -2.48 1.70 -1.02
N TYR A 33 -3.16 2.73 -0.48
CA TYR A 33 -2.46 3.84 0.17
C TYR A 33 -1.57 3.34 1.31
N ILE A 34 -2.10 2.48 2.18
CA ILE A 34 -1.35 1.83 3.26
C ILE A 34 -0.20 1.02 2.67
N LEU A 35 -0.45 0.19 1.66
CA LEU A 35 0.59 -0.68 1.11
C LEU A 35 1.74 0.11 0.46
N ILE A 36 1.44 1.20 -0.25
CA ILE A 36 2.46 2.12 -0.77
C ILE A 36 3.28 2.70 0.38
N ASN A 37 2.64 3.14 1.47
CA ASN A 37 3.35 3.69 2.63
C ASN A 37 4.22 2.64 3.32
N THR A 38 3.68 1.45 3.59
CA THR A 38 4.40 0.36 4.25
C THR A 38 5.54 -0.15 3.39
N TRP A 39 5.38 -0.22 2.06
CA TRP A 39 6.45 -0.61 1.14
C TRP A 39 7.62 0.39 1.12
N ASN A 40 7.32 1.69 1.24
CA ASN A 40 8.32 2.75 1.30
C ASN A 40 8.88 2.99 2.72
N GLN A 41 8.40 2.29 3.75
CA GLN A 41 8.94 2.46 5.09
C GLN A 41 10.40 2.00 5.15
N PHE A 42 11.26 2.94 5.52
CA PHE A 42 12.71 2.72 5.66
C PHE A 42 13.16 2.69 7.12
N ILE A 43 12.69 3.64 7.92
CA ILE A 43 13.16 3.85 9.31
C ILE A 43 12.78 2.67 10.22
N TRP A 44 11.53 2.21 10.14
CA TRP A 44 11.04 1.15 11.04
C TRP A 44 11.75 -0.21 10.82
N PRO A 45 11.90 -0.72 9.58
CA PRO A 45 12.66 -1.94 9.34
C PRO A 45 14.15 -1.81 9.67
N LEU A 46 14.74 -0.63 9.44
CA LEU A 46 16.15 -0.38 9.78
C LEU A 46 16.39 -0.48 11.29
N LEU A 47 15.51 0.12 12.10
CA LEU A 47 15.59 0.12 13.56
C LEU A 47 15.35 -1.28 14.14
N VAL A 48 14.34 -2.01 13.65
CA VAL A 48 13.98 -3.34 14.16
C VAL A 48 14.94 -4.42 13.69
N GLY A 49 15.49 -4.31 12.47
CA GLY A 49 16.35 -5.33 11.88
C GLY A 49 17.69 -5.52 12.58
N GLY A 50 18.13 -4.57 13.41
CA GLY A 50 19.22 -4.77 14.39
C GLY A 50 20.56 -5.27 13.79
N GLY A 51 20.86 -4.96 12.53
CA GLY A 51 22.08 -5.41 11.83
C GLY A 51 21.94 -6.73 11.06
N ARG A 52 20.78 -7.40 11.10
CA ARG A 52 20.53 -8.66 10.39
C ARG A 52 20.01 -8.40 8.99
N VAL A 53 20.82 -8.74 7.98
CA VAL A 53 20.50 -8.57 6.56
C VAL A 53 19.20 -9.27 6.16
N GLU A 54 18.88 -10.40 6.78
CA GLU A 54 17.66 -11.19 6.55
C GLU A 54 16.38 -10.50 7.05
N ALA A 55 16.50 -9.57 8.00
CA ALA A 55 15.37 -8.84 8.59
C ALA A 55 15.12 -7.50 7.88
N TYR A 56 15.93 -7.16 6.87
CA TYR A 56 15.82 -5.91 6.14
C TYR A 56 14.90 -6.03 4.94
N THR A 57 14.02 -5.04 4.78
CA THR A 57 13.23 -4.86 3.56
C THR A 57 14.16 -4.58 2.38
N LEU A 58 13.71 -4.87 1.16
CA LEU A 58 14.48 -4.63 -0.06
C LEU A 58 15.02 -3.18 -0.13
N THR A 59 14.25 -2.22 0.37
CA THR A 59 14.62 -0.80 0.50
C THR A 59 15.80 -0.55 1.46
N VAL A 60 15.90 -1.29 2.56
CA VAL A 60 17.00 -1.18 3.53
C VAL A 60 18.24 -1.94 3.05
N GLY A 61 18.06 -3.11 2.44
CA GLY A 61 19.17 -3.90 1.89
C GLY A 61 19.98 -3.15 0.83
N VAL A 62 19.31 -2.37 -0.03
CA VAL A 62 19.99 -1.53 -1.04
C VAL A 62 20.84 -0.43 -0.41
N GLN A 63 20.37 0.21 0.66
CA GLN A 63 21.13 1.22 1.40
C GLN A 63 22.36 0.64 2.11
N MET A 64 22.30 -0.60 2.62
CA MET A 64 23.50 -1.24 3.17
C MET A 64 24.58 -1.49 2.10
N TYR A 65 24.19 -1.80 0.86
CA TYR A 65 25.13 -1.89 -0.26
C TYR A 65 25.74 -0.54 -0.65
N PHE A 66 25.05 0.59 -0.41
CA PHE A 66 25.60 1.94 -0.60
C PHE A 66 26.73 2.27 0.39
N THR A 67 26.67 1.76 1.63
CA THR A 67 27.58 2.18 2.72
C THR A 67 28.85 1.33 2.83
N ASN A 68 29.04 0.32 1.98
CA ASN A 68 30.22 -0.55 2.06
C ASN A 68 31.48 0.22 1.60
N PRO A 69 32.38 0.64 2.53
CA PRO A 69 33.48 1.53 2.20
C PRO A 69 34.60 0.82 1.42
N GLU A 70 34.63 -0.51 1.47
CA GLU A 70 35.71 -1.35 0.93
C GLU A 70 35.55 -1.70 -0.56
N GLY A 71 34.36 -1.51 -1.15
CA GLY A 71 34.00 -2.09 -2.45
C GLY A 71 34.00 -1.14 -3.65
N GLY A 72 34.26 0.16 -3.45
CA GLY A 72 34.01 1.20 -4.46
C GLY A 72 32.51 1.42 -4.71
N ASN A 73 32.09 2.66 -4.95
CA ASN A 73 30.66 2.97 -5.10
C ASN A 73 30.07 2.26 -6.33
N ARG A 74 29.33 1.17 -6.10
CA ARG A 74 28.62 0.40 -7.14
C ARG A 74 27.31 1.08 -7.53
N TRP A 75 27.41 2.30 -8.06
CA TRP A 75 26.27 3.14 -8.47
C TRP A 75 25.33 2.43 -9.46
N GLY A 76 25.86 1.59 -10.36
CA GLY A 76 25.05 0.83 -11.31
C GLY A 76 24.11 -0.18 -10.65
N SER A 77 24.63 -1.00 -9.72
CA SER A 77 23.83 -1.97 -8.96
C SER A 77 22.79 -1.28 -8.07
N VAL A 78 23.17 -0.14 -7.50
CA VAL A 78 22.30 0.73 -6.71
C VAL A 78 21.13 1.30 -7.51
N MET A 79 21.40 1.83 -8.71
CA MET A 79 20.37 2.40 -9.57
C MET A 79 19.42 1.29 -10.06
N ALA A 80 19.95 0.13 -10.44
CA ALA A 80 19.15 -1.03 -10.80
C ALA A 80 18.24 -1.49 -9.65
N ALA A 81 18.76 -1.53 -8.43
CA ALA A 81 17.97 -1.93 -7.27
C ALA A 81 16.92 -0.89 -6.89
N SER A 82 17.23 0.41 -7.02
CA SER A 82 16.26 1.52 -6.85
C SER A 82 15.07 1.42 -7.81
N VAL A 83 15.34 1.07 -9.07
CA VAL A 83 14.31 0.82 -10.08
C VAL A 83 13.45 -0.37 -9.68
N LEU A 84 14.06 -1.49 -9.28
CA LEU A 84 13.35 -2.70 -8.84
C LEU A 84 12.49 -2.44 -7.59
N THR A 85 12.96 -1.68 -6.61
CA THR A 85 12.17 -1.30 -5.43
C THR A 85 10.98 -0.39 -5.77
N SER A 86 11.04 0.35 -6.89
CA SER A 86 9.96 1.23 -7.35
C SER A 86 8.92 0.52 -8.20
N LEU A 87 9.22 -0.67 -8.75
CA LEU A 87 8.28 -1.40 -9.60
C LEU A 87 6.95 -1.77 -8.88
N PRO A 88 6.96 -2.26 -7.63
CA PRO A 88 5.72 -2.63 -6.95
C PRO A 88 4.79 -1.43 -6.74
N THR A 89 5.32 -0.26 -6.37
CA THR A 89 4.49 0.94 -6.16
C THR A 89 3.86 1.40 -7.48
N ILE A 90 4.59 1.31 -8.59
CA ILE A 90 4.08 1.60 -9.93
C ILE A 90 2.98 0.61 -10.33
N LEU A 91 3.21 -0.71 -10.15
CA LEU A 91 2.22 -1.74 -10.46
C LEU A 91 0.93 -1.56 -9.66
N MET A 92 1.04 -1.21 -8.39
CA MET A 92 -0.12 -0.95 -7.53
C MET A 92 -0.87 0.31 -7.93
N TYR A 93 -0.16 1.38 -8.26
CA TYR A 93 -0.79 2.59 -8.81
C TYR A 93 -1.57 2.27 -10.08
N LEU A 94 -0.98 1.51 -11.01
CA LEU A 94 -1.64 1.09 -12.25
C LEU A 94 -2.87 0.20 -12.01
N ALA A 95 -2.81 -0.71 -11.04
CA ALA A 95 -3.94 -1.53 -10.64
C ALA A 95 -5.09 -0.68 -10.09
N MET A 96 -4.77 0.38 -9.33
CA MET A 96 -5.79 1.13 -8.61
C MET A 96 -6.32 2.38 -9.31
N ARG A 97 -5.61 2.92 -10.31
CA ARG A 97 -6.03 4.14 -11.03
C ARG A 97 -7.48 4.10 -11.51
N LYS A 98 -7.98 2.92 -11.91
CA LYS A 98 -9.36 2.74 -12.38
C LYS A 98 -10.38 2.78 -11.25
N SER A 99 -10.06 2.23 -10.07
CA SER A 99 -10.93 2.23 -8.89
C SER A 99 -11.02 3.61 -8.24
N ILE A 100 -9.91 4.35 -8.21
CA ILE A 100 -9.87 5.74 -7.72
C ILE A 100 -10.78 6.62 -8.57
N LEU A 101 -10.60 6.60 -9.90
CA LEU A 101 -11.42 7.40 -10.83
C LEU A 101 -12.93 7.10 -10.69
N ARG A 102 -13.28 5.83 -10.48
CA ARG A 102 -14.68 5.40 -10.32
C ARG A 102 -15.29 5.83 -8.99
N THR A 103 -14.49 5.90 -7.92
CA THR A 103 -14.94 6.39 -6.61
C THR A 103 -15.25 7.89 -6.65
N PHE A 104 -14.42 8.67 -7.35
CA PHE A 104 -14.65 10.10 -7.51
C PHE A 104 -15.89 10.41 -8.36
N THR A 105 -16.12 9.67 -9.45
CA THR A 105 -17.31 9.89 -10.30
C THR A 105 -18.60 9.42 -9.63
N GLU A 106 -18.61 8.29 -8.92
CA GLU A 106 -19.80 7.83 -8.17
C GLU A 106 -20.14 8.76 -6.98
N GLY A 107 -19.14 9.44 -6.39
CA GLY A 107 -19.34 10.46 -5.35
C GLY A 107 -19.80 11.83 -5.88
N ALA A 108 -19.41 12.21 -7.10
CA ALA A 108 -19.75 13.51 -7.70
C ALA A 108 -21.17 13.55 -8.30
N VAL A 109 -21.75 12.40 -8.67
CA VAL A 109 -23.08 12.32 -9.33
C VAL A 109 -24.23 12.21 -8.32
N LYS A 110 -23.94 12.10 -7.01
CA LYS A 110 -24.95 12.08 -5.94
C LYS A 110 -24.99 13.37 -5.11
N GLY A 111 -24.66 14.51 -5.74
CA GLY A 111 -24.99 15.85 -5.27
C GLY A 111 -26.29 16.35 -5.90
#